data_AF-A0A822FWQ0-F1
#
_entry.id   AF-A0A822FWQ0-F1
#
_cell.length_a   1.000
_cell.length_b   1.000
_cell.length_c   1.000
_cell.angle_alpha   90.00
_cell.angle_beta   90.00
_cell.angle_gamma   90.00
#
_symmetry.space_group_name_H-M   'P 1'
#
loop_
_entity.id
_entity.type
_entity.pdbx_description
1 polymer ?
#
loop_
_entity_poly.entity_id
_entity_poly.type
_entity_poly.pdbx_seq_one_letter_code
_entity_poly.pdbx_strand_id
1 'polypeptide(L)'
;MTEIAYLENTIDLFGEKQKYMKELIDNSLLDQEKWYRFQMERINSRLPRREHGIPDSRVSDFIPDNWQRQFLDAVDKQQSIIIVAPTASGKTYASYYAMNKVLKDRDNPNGICVYIAPTKALVNQVAATIHNKFGPVFGIFTRDYRSNMDGCRILVTIPQCMQILLLSPWQQRWCQRIKYAIFDEIHCMSGDIGSDVWEKSMLLINCPMIGLSTTVNNVDEVCRWIENVENQRSKLFQTSKPRRVCFIAYHERIADLNKYLYSNRQLHPIHPIGLMNTKQLITRGVPKDFSLSPYETLQLNDAMNTLSVNRM
;
A
#
# COMPACT_ATOMS: atom_id res chain seq x y z
N MET A 1 2.41 28.55 -4.26
CA MET A 1 3.84 28.60 -3.90
C MET A 1 4.58 27.70 -4.88
N THR A 2 5.57 28.23 -5.59
CA THR A 2 6.47 27.43 -6.44
C THR A 2 7.15 26.34 -5.59
N GLU A 3 7.41 25.16 -6.15
CA GLU A 3 8.12 24.05 -5.47
C GLU A 3 9.42 24.51 -4.79
N ILE A 4 10.08 25.50 -5.41
CA ILE A 4 11.26 26.18 -4.89
C ILE A 4 10.97 26.83 -3.52
N ALA A 5 9.89 27.59 -3.38
CA ALA A 5 9.52 28.26 -2.14
C ALA A 5 9.12 27.29 -1.01
N TYR A 6 8.60 26.11 -1.36
CA TYR A 6 8.28 25.06 -0.38
C TYR A 6 9.57 24.37 0.12
N LEU A 7 10.48 24.04 -0.79
CA LEU A 7 11.78 23.46 -0.46
C LEU A 7 12.66 24.44 0.34
N GLU A 8 12.64 25.72 -0.03
CA GLU A 8 13.33 26.80 0.68
C GLU A 8 12.90 26.88 2.16
N ASN A 9 11.59 26.80 2.44
CA ASN A 9 11.07 26.82 3.81
C ASN A 9 11.37 25.52 4.58
N THR A 10 11.40 24.37 3.90
CA THR A 10 11.64 23.06 4.55
C THR A 10 13.11 22.87 4.93
N ILE A 11 14.05 23.44 4.17
CA ILE A 11 15.50 23.39 4.45
C ILE A 11 15.90 24.30 5.62
N ASP A 12 15.16 25.38 5.87
CA ASP A 12 15.48 26.37 6.92
C ASP A 12 15.18 25.88 8.36
N LEU A 13 14.35 24.83 8.52
CA LEU A 13 13.91 24.32 9.84
C LEU A 13 15.03 23.79 10.75
N PHE A 14 16.22 23.52 10.22
CA PHE A 14 17.34 22.93 10.98
C PHE A 14 18.64 23.74 10.93
N GLY A 15 18.65 24.98 10.42
CA GLY A 15 19.87 25.81 10.31
C GLY A 15 20.91 25.29 9.31
N GLU A 16 20.65 24.16 8.66
CA GLU A 16 21.50 23.54 7.65
C GLU A 16 21.61 24.36 6.36
N LYS A 17 20.67 25.29 6.13
CA LYS A 17 20.69 26.24 5.01
C LYS A 17 22.02 27.01 4.93
N GLN A 18 22.57 27.50 6.04
CA GLN A 18 23.84 28.24 6.01
C GLN A 18 25.04 27.38 5.61
N LYS A 19 25.03 26.09 5.97
CA LYS A 19 26.07 25.14 5.58
C LYS A 19 25.97 24.82 4.08
N TYR A 20 24.76 24.54 3.59
CA TYR A 20 24.52 24.17 2.20
C TYR A 20 24.62 25.35 1.23
N MET A 21 24.14 26.53 1.62
CA MET A 21 24.26 27.74 0.81
C MET A 21 25.71 28.21 0.69
N LYS A 22 26.57 28.01 1.71
CA LYS A 22 28.01 28.30 1.58
C LYS A 22 28.68 27.45 0.49
N GLU A 23 28.37 26.16 0.40
CA GLU A 23 28.89 25.27 -0.65
C GLU A 23 28.41 25.65 -2.07
N LEU A 24 27.20 26.20 -2.19
CA LEU A 24 26.62 26.62 -3.46
C LEU A 24 27.01 28.05 -3.89
N ILE A 25 27.27 28.96 -2.93
CA ILE A 25 27.57 30.38 -3.17
C ILE A 25 29.05 30.61 -3.51
N ASP A 26 29.97 29.70 -3.13
CA ASP A 26 31.41 29.85 -3.37
C ASP A 26 31.79 29.93 -4.86
N ASN A 27 30.87 29.64 -5.80
CA ASN A 27 31.04 29.93 -7.22
C ASN A 27 29.88 30.83 -7.69
N SER A 28 30.23 32.05 -8.12
CA SER A 28 29.31 33.09 -8.55
C SER A 28 28.23 32.56 -9.50
N LEU A 29 26.97 32.88 -9.16
CA LEU A 29 25.72 32.45 -9.79
C LEU A 29 25.40 30.96 -9.54
N LEU A 30 24.35 30.73 -8.74
CA LEU A 30 23.64 29.45 -8.67
C LEU A 30 23.15 29.12 -10.08
N ASP A 31 23.97 28.39 -10.83
CA ASP A 31 23.56 27.70 -12.03
C ASP A 31 22.41 26.75 -11.64
N GLN A 32 21.27 26.89 -12.32
CA GLN A 32 20.09 26.08 -12.06
C GLN A 32 20.44 24.58 -12.12
N GLU A 33 21.35 24.20 -13.02
CA GLU A 33 21.81 22.81 -13.15
C GLU A 33 22.55 22.32 -11.91
N LYS A 34 23.43 23.16 -11.33
CA LYS A 34 24.15 22.83 -10.08
C LYS A 34 23.19 22.70 -8.90
N TRP A 35 22.16 23.55 -8.86
CA TRP A 35 21.13 23.48 -7.84
C TRP A 35 20.32 22.17 -7.95
N TYR A 36 19.84 21.81 -9.14
CA TYR A 36 19.10 20.56 -9.34
C TYR A 36 19.95 19.33 -9.02
N ARG A 37 21.22 19.31 -9.42
CA ARG A 37 22.15 18.23 -9.03
C ARG A 37 22.27 18.11 -7.52
N PHE A 38 22.53 19.22 -6.84
CA PHE A 38 22.60 19.25 -5.38
C PHE A 38 21.31 18.71 -4.74
N GLN A 39 20.15 19.11 -5.25
CA GLN A 39 18.85 18.64 -4.78
C GLN A 39 18.71 17.11 -4.89
N MET A 40 19.09 16.55 -6.05
CA MET A 40 19.02 15.10 -6.29
C MET A 40 20.09 14.30 -5.54
N GLU A 41 21.27 14.86 -5.28
CA GLU A 41 22.36 14.16 -4.57
C GLU A 41 22.22 14.21 -3.06
N ARG A 42 21.99 15.42 -2.51
CA ARG A 42 22.18 15.69 -1.08
C ARG A 42 20.87 15.73 -0.30
N ILE A 43 19.77 16.10 -0.95
CA ILE A 43 18.47 16.24 -0.29
C ILE A 43 17.34 15.47 -0.98
N ASN A 44 17.65 14.40 -1.72
CA ASN A 44 16.66 13.55 -2.40
C ASN A 44 15.56 12.99 -1.49
N SER A 45 15.87 12.77 -0.20
CA SER A 45 14.93 12.26 0.79
C SER A 45 13.93 13.31 1.26
N ARG A 46 14.25 14.61 1.05
CA ARG A 46 13.42 15.76 1.41
C ARG A 46 12.67 16.37 0.23
N LEU A 47 12.94 15.90 -0.99
CA LEU A 47 12.16 16.32 -2.15
C LEU A 47 10.69 15.97 -1.93
N PRO A 48 9.75 16.88 -2.22
CA PRO A 48 8.34 16.60 -2.10
C PRO A 48 7.99 15.44 -3.03
N ARG A 49 7.52 14.33 -2.45
CA ARG A 49 7.09 13.13 -3.18
C ARG A 49 5.60 12.91 -3.18
N ARG A 50 4.85 13.75 -2.47
CA ARG A 50 3.41 13.62 -2.33
C ARG A 50 2.76 14.61 -3.27
N GLU A 51 1.79 14.16 -4.05
CA GLU A 51 0.77 15.06 -4.58
C GLU A 51 0.17 15.88 -3.43
N HIS A 52 -0.14 17.15 -3.68
CA HIS A 52 -0.82 17.98 -2.68
C HIS A 52 -2.18 17.34 -2.34
N GLY A 53 -2.23 16.65 -1.19
CA GLY A 53 -3.45 16.09 -0.65
C GLY A 53 -4.49 17.18 -0.38
N ILE A 54 -5.76 16.79 -0.38
CA ILE A 54 -6.87 17.71 -0.15
C ILE A 54 -7.52 17.35 1.19
N PRO A 55 -7.73 18.30 2.11
CA PRO A 55 -8.35 18.03 3.40
C PRO A 55 -9.71 17.32 3.25
N ASP A 56 -9.98 16.35 4.12
CA ASP A 56 -11.20 15.55 4.11
C ASP A 56 -11.77 15.45 5.53
N SER A 57 -13.04 15.82 5.72
CA SER A 57 -13.67 15.87 7.06
C SER A 57 -13.78 14.50 7.74
N ARG A 58 -13.62 13.40 7.00
CA ARG A 58 -13.62 12.04 7.55
C ARG A 58 -12.34 11.70 8.32
N VAL A 59 -11.26 12.46 8.10
CA VAL A 59 -9.93 12.24 8.70
C VAL A 59 -9.41 13.56 9.27
N SER A 60 -9.29 13.64 10.59
CA SER A 60 -8.79 14.84 11.29
C SER A 60 -7.28 14.86 11.47
N ASP A 61 -6.64 13.70 11.46
CA ASP A 61 -5.27 13.53 11.98
C ASP A 61 -4.20 13.91 10.95
N PHE A 62 -4.54 13.90 9.66
CA PHE A 62 -3.67 14.29 8.56
C PHE A 62 -4.48 14.61 7.30
N ILE A 63 -3.81 15.19 6.30
CA ILE A 63 -4.39 15.48 4.99
C ILE A 63 -4.22 14.25 4.08
N PRO A 64 -5.31 13.59 3.65
CA PRO A 64 -5.21 12.38 2.85
C PRO A 64 -4.84 12.66 1.39
N ASP A 65 -4.12 11.71 0.78
CA ASP A 65 -3.82 11.71 -0.65
C ASP A 65 -5.10 11.43 -1.48
N ASN A 66 -5.05 11.76 -2.78
CA ASN A 66 -6.18 11.55 -3.70
C ASN A 66 -6.68 10.09 -3.71
N TRP A 67 -5.76 9.13 -3.75
CA TRP A 67 -6.09 7.70 -3.72
C TRP A 67 -6.74 7.28 -2.40
N GLN A 68 -6.34 7.88 -1.26
CA GLN A 68 -6.95 7.62 0.04
C GLN A 68 -8.38 8.15 0.07
N ARG A 69 -8.65 9.33 -0.49
CA ARG A 69 -10.01 9.86 -0.59
C ARG A 69 -10.91 9.00 -1.45
N GLN A 70 -10.41 8.53 -2.60
CA GLN A 70 -11.13 7.56 -3.43
C GLN A 70 -11.45 6.28 -2.66
N PHE A 71 -10.51 5.80 -1.83
CA PHE A 71 -10.76 4.66 -0.95
C PHE A 71 -11.88 4.94 0.05
N LEU A 72 -11.85 6.10 0.73
CA LEU A 72 -12.90 6.49 1.68
C LEU A 72 -14.27 6.54 0.98
N ASP A 73 -14.35 7.12 -0.22
CA ASP A 73 -15.58 7.19 -1.02
C ASP A 73 -16.12 5.81 -1.40
N ALA A 74 -15.24 4.87 -1.73
CA ALA A 74 -15.61 3.51 -2.10
C ALA A 74 -16.12 2.72 -0.88
N VAL A 75 -15.49 2.90 0.29
CA VAL A 75 -16.00 2.38 1.58
C VAL A 75 -17.35 3.02 1.91
N ASP A 76 -17.54 4.29 1.53
CA ASP A 76 -18.79 5.00 1.69
C ASP A 76 -19.95 4.43 0.88
N LYS A 77 -19.64 4.02 -0.35
CA LYS A 77 -20.58 3.40 -1.29
C LYS A 77 -20.74 1.89 -1.10
N GLN A 78 -20.14 1.30 -0.06
CA GLN A 78 -20.14 -0.15 0.18
C GLN A 78 -19.63 -0.98 -1.01
N GLN A 79 -18.61 -0.46 -1.68
CA GLN A 79 -17.96 -1.13 -2.81
C GLN A 79 -16.90 -2.12 -2.32
N SER A 80 -16.64 -3.14 -3.13
CA SER A 80 -15.42 -3.94 -2.97
C SER A 80 -14.25 -3.15 -3.53
N ILE A 81 -13.08 -3.21 -2.90
CA ILE A 81 -11.95 -2.33 -3.20
C ILE A 81 -10.69 -3.15 -3.36
N ILE A 82 -9.87 -2.84 -4.36
CA ILE A 82 -8.52 -3.37 -4.51
C ILE A 82 -7.55 -2.22 -4.61
N ILE A 83 -6.64 -2.14 -3.64
CA ILE A 83 -5.59 -1.13 -3.59
C ILE A 83 -4.26 -1.79 -3.92
N VAL A 84 -3.56 -1.24 -4.91
CA VAL A 84 -2.17 -1.57 -5.20
C VAL A 84 -1.35 -0.32 -4.90
N ALA A 85 -0.64 -0.33 -3.78
CA ALA A 85 0.20 0.78 -3.36
C ALA A 85 1.45 0.26 -2.64
N PRO A 86 2.64 0.88 -2.76
CA PRO A 86 3.84 0.44 -2.07
C PRO A 86 3.73 0.31 -0.54
N THR A 87 4.68 -0.39 0.06
CA THR A 87 4.82 -0.44 1.52
C THR A 87 5.05 0.97 2.06
N ALA A 88 4.54 1.24 3.27
CA ALA A 88 4.58 2.56 3.90
C ALA A 88 3.77 3.68 3.22
N SER A 89 2.99 3.39 2.17
CA SER A 89 2.04 4.37 1.60
C SER A 89 0.81 4.61 2.49
N GLY A 90 0.60 3.81 3.55
CA GLY A 90 -0.53 4.00 4.47
C GLY A 90 -1.78 3.14 4.18
N LYS A 91 -1.64 2.06 3.38
CA LYS A 91 -2.73 1.09 3.10
C LYS A 91 -3.42 0.57 4.37
N THR A 92 -2.64 0.16 5.36
CA THR A 92 -3.16 -0.36 6.63
C THR A 92 -3.97 0.71 7.36
N TYR A 93 -3.56 1.98 7.33
CA TYR A 93 -4.34 3.07 7.93
C TYR A 93 -5.69 3.25 7.22
N ALA A 94 -5.70 3.19 5.88
CA ALA A 94 -6.95 3.26 5.12
C ALA A 94 -7.92 2.14 5.58
N SER A 95 -7.42 0.92 5.83
CA SER A 95 -8.23 -0.18 6.34
C SER A 95 -8.89 0.09 7.70
N TYR A 96 -8.27 0.90 8.57
CA TYR A 96 -8.85 1.30 9.85
C TYR A 96 -10.08 2.20 9.69
N TYR A 97 -10.21 2.92 8.57
CA TYR A 97 -11.43 3.65 8.28
C TYR A 97 -12.62 2.70 8.09
N ALA A 98 -12.43 1.60 7.35
CA ALA A 98 -13.47 0.58 7.18
C ALA A 98 -13.86 -0.06 8.53
N MET A 99 -12.89 -0.37 9.38
CA MET A 99 -13.15 -0.86 10.74
C MET A 99 -13.96 0.16 11.56
N ASN A 100 -13.53 1.42 11.58
CA ASN A 100 -14.20 2.50 12.30
C ASN A 100 -15.64 2.71 11.82
N LYS A 101 -15.86 2.59 10.50
CA LYS A 101 -17.19 2.68 9.92
C LYS A 101 -18.11 1.57 10.43
N VAL A 102 -17.63 0.32 10.47
CA VAL A 102 -18.40 -0.80 11.03
C VAL A 102 -18.68 -0.58 12.51
N LEU A 103 -17.69 -0.11 13.29
CA LEU A 103 -17.86 0.19 14.71
C LEU A 103 -18.91 1.29 14.98
N LYS A 104 -18.99 2.31 14.11
CA LYS A 104 -19.91 3.44 14.25
C LYS A 104 -21.28 3.23 13.61
N ASP A 105 -21.47 2.13 12.86
CA ASP A 105 -22.76 1.78 12.25
C ASP A 105 -23.81 1.50 13.34
N ARG A 106 -24.80 2.40 13.44
CA ARG A 106 -25.90 2.29 14.41
C ARG A 106 -27.00 1.36 13.96
N ASP A 107 -27.16 1.16 12.65
CA ASP A 107 -28.17 0.28 12.07
C ASP A 107 -27.75 -1.19 12.23
N ASN A 108 -26.44 -1.44 12.33
CA ASN A 108 -25.87 -2.77 12.54
C ASN A 108 -24.94 -2.81 13.76
N PRO A 109 -25.47 -2.70 15.00
CA PRO A 109 -24.65 -2.63 16.21
C PRO A 109 -23.83 -3.91 16.44
N ASN A 110 -24.26 -5.04 15.89
CA ASN A 110 -23.56 -6.33 15.95
C ASN A 110 -22.69 -6.61 14.71
N GLY A 111 -22.56 -5.64 13.80
CA GLY A 111 -21.73 -5.78 12.61
C GLY A 111 -20.25 -5.96 12.96
N ILE A 112 -19.58 -6.82 12.20
CA ILE A 112 -18.15 -7.12 12.39
C ILE A 112 -17.32 -6.84 11.15
N CYS A 113 -16.08 -6.39 11.38
CA CYS A 113 -15.06 -6.27 10.35
C CYS A 113 -14.02 -7.37 10.56
N VAL A 114 -13.67 -8.11 9.50
CA VAL A 114 -12.62 -9.14 9.56
C VAL A 114 -11.37 -8.61 8.88
N TYR A 115 -10.23 -8.73 9.54
CA TYR A 115 -8.90 -8.47 8.98
C TYR A 115 -8.15 -9.80 8.84
N ILE A 116 -7.84 -10.16 7.60
CA ILE A 116 -7.08 -11.35 7.24
C ILE A 116 -5.65 -10.94 6.92
N ALA A 117 -4.73 -11.23 7.84
CA ALA A 117 -3.29 -10.99 7.66
C ALA A 117 -2.60 -12.24 7.10
N PRO A 118 -1.53 -12.11 6.30
CA PRO A 118 -0.87 -13.26 5.67
C PRO A 118 -0.08 -14.12 6.67
N THR A 119 0.37 -13.55 7.80
CA THR A 119 1.16 -14.25 8.80
C THR A 119 0.64 -14.00 10.22
N LYS A 120 0.93 -14.94 11.14
CA LYS A 120 0.59 -14.81 12.57
C LYS A 120 1.30 -13.62 13.24
N ALA A 121 2.52 -13.31 12.80
CA ALA A 121 3.26 -12.14 13.31
C ALA A 121 2.51 -10.84 12.99
N LEU A 122 1.99 -10.71 11.78
CA LEU A 122 1.19 -9.56 11.37
C LEU A 122 -0.17 -9.51 12.09
N VAL A 123 -0.79 -10.66 12.39
CA VAL A 123 -1.99 -10.70 13.24
C VAL A 123 -1.74 -10.01 14.58
N ASN A 124 -0.63 -10.32 15.26
CA ASN A 124 -0.29 -9.72 16.55
C ASN A 124 -0.02 -8.22 16.43
N GLN A 125 0.70 -7.79 15.40
CA GLN A 125 0.99 -6.37 15.15
C GLN A 125 -0.30 -5.57 14.88
N VAL A 126 -1.18 -6.10 14.04
CA VAL A 126 -2.46 -5.45 13.71
C VAL A 126 -3.38 -5.42 14.92
N ALA A 127 -3.46 -6.52 15.69
CA ALA A 127 -4.22 -6.57 16.93
C ALA A 127 -3.74 -5.54 17.96
N ALA A 128 -2.43 -5.39 18.16
CA ALA A 128 -1.87 -4.37 19.04
C ALA A 128 -2.23 -2.95 18.58
N THR A 129 -2.21 -2.70 17.27
CA THR A 129 -2.59 -1.39 16.71
C THR A 129 -4.08 -1.10 16.88
N ILE A 130 -4.93 -2.12 16.67
CA ILE A 130 -6.38 -2.02 16.89
C ILE A 130 -6.68 -1.75 18.36
N HIS A 131 -6.00 -2.45 19.28
CA HIS A 131 -6.13 -2.20 20.72
C HIS A 131 -5.82 -0.75 21.07
N ASN A 132 -4.71 -0.20 20.54
CA ASN A 132 -4.33 1.18 20.79
C ASN A 132 -5.35 2.19 20.24
N LYS A 133 -5.91 1.92 19.06
CA LYS A 133 -6.78 2.87 18.35
C LYS A 133 -8.26 2.79 18.74
N PHE A 134 -8.76 1.60 19.03
CA PHE A 134 -10.19 1.32 19.23
C PHE A 134 -10.50 0.67 20.59
N GLY A 135 -9.48 0.39 21.40
CA GLY A 135 -9.62 -0.34 22.66
C GLY A 135 -9.84 -1.84 22.46
N PRO A 136 -10.30 -2.57 23.50
CA PRO A 136 -10.41 -4.03 23.50
C PRO A 136 -11.65 -4.55 22.75
N VAL A 137 -12.02 -3.95 21.61
CA VAL A 137 -13.17 -4.35 20.77
C VAL A 137 -12.83 -5.41 19.71
N PHE A 138 -11.63 -5.98 19.80
CA PHE A 138 -11.10 -6.94 18.84
C PHE A 138 -11.03 -8.35 19.40
N GLY A 139 -10.93 -9.32 18.49
CA GLY A 139 -10.68 -10.72 18.77
C GLY A 139 -9.59 -11.25 17.86
N ILE A 140 -8.95 -12.32 18.28
CA ILE A 140 -7.97 -13.05 17.48
C ILE A 140 -8.46 -14.47 17.31
N PHE A 141 -8.44 -14.97 16.07
CA PHE A 141 -8.72 -16.37 15.79
C PHE A 141 -7.60 -16.97 14.96
N THR A 142 -6.77 -17.79 15.60
CA THR A 142 -5.77 -18.64 14.95
C THR A 142 -5.92 -20.07 15.46
N ARG A 143 -5.17 -21.03 14.89
CA ARG A 143 -5.17 -22.41 15.39
C ARG A 143 -4.65 -22.52 16.83
N ASP A 144 -3.63 -21.73 17.17
CA ASP A 144 -2.93 -21.87 18.46
C ASP A 144 -3.50 -20.94 19.54
N TYR A 145 -4.10 -19.82 19.12
CA TYR A 145 -4.62 -18.81 20.04
C TYR A 145 -5.97 -18.28 19.58
N ARG A 146 -6.93 -18.26 20.50
CA ARG A 146 -8.29 -17.75 20.30
C ARG A 146 -8.64 -16.82 21.46
N SER A 147 -9.07 -15.61 21.14
CA SER A 147 -9.44 -14.61 22.14
C SER A 147 -10.60 -13.76 21.64
N ASN A 148 -11.59 -13.54 22.50
CA ASN A 148 -12.75 -12.65 22.29
C ASN A 148 -13.46 -12.80 20.94
N MET A 149 -13.54 -14.00 20.36
CA MET A 149 -14.08 -14.17 19.00
C MET A 149 -15.57 -13.81 18.89
N ASP A 150 -16.40 -14.23 19.86
CA ASP A 150 -17.85 -14.02 19.79
C ASP A 150 -18.25 -12.57 20.10
N GLY A 151 -17.54 -11.96 21.06
CA GLY A 151 -17.76 -10.60 21.54
C GLY A 151 -17.04 -9.51 20.75
N CYS A 152 -16.12 -9.85 19.84
CA CYS A 152 -15.42 -8.85 19.06
C CYS A 152 -16.31 -8.21 17.99
N ARG A 153 -15.98 -6.96 17.68
CA ARG A 153 -16.47 -6.25 16.49
C ARG A 153 -15.42 -6.18 15.38
N ILE A 154 -14.16 -6.42 15.73
CA ILE A 154 -13.06 -6.57 14.76
C ILE A 154 -12.40 -7.93 15.00
N LEU A 155 -12.46 -8.83 14.03
CA LEU A 155 -11.71 -10.09 14.10
C LEU A 155 -10.40 -9.96 13.32
N VAL A 156 -9.27 -10.29 13.94
CA VAL A 156 -7.98 -10.43 13.25
C VAL A 156 -7.64 -11.93 13.14
N THR A 157 -7.36 -12.40 11.93
CA THR A 157 -7.14 -13.81 11.65
C THR A 157 -6.19 -14.01 10.47
N ILE A 158 -5.92 -15.28 10.14
CA ILE A 158 -5.16 -15.72 8.96
C ILE A 158 -6.09 -16.45 7.98
N PRO A 159 -5.74 -16.56 6.69
CA PRO A 159 -6.61 -17.14 5.66
C PRO A 159 -7.14 -18.53 6.02
N GLN A 160 -6.29 -19.41 6.54
CA GLN A 160 -6.67 -20.79 6.88
C GLN A 160 -7.72 -20.83 7.99
N CYS A 161 -7.65 -19.90 8.93
CA CYS A 161 -8.59 -19.81 10.03
C CYS A 161 -9.89 -19.13 9.59
N MET A 162 -9.81 -18.13 8.71
CA MET A 162 -11.00 -17.54 8.08
C MET A 162 -11.81 -18.59 7.30
N GLN A 163 -11.13 -19.44 6.52
CA GLN A 163 -11.79 -20.53 5.79
C GLN A 163 -12.51 -21.51 6.72
N ILE A 164 -11.91 -21.86 7.87
CA ILE A 164 -12.56 -22.70 8.89
C ILE A 164 -13.86 -22.06 9.39
N LEU A 165 -13.84 -20.74 9.63
CA LEU A 165 -15.05 -20.01 10.07
C LEU A 165 -16.14 -20.02 9.01
N LEU A 166 -15.78 -19.72 7.75
CA LEU A 166 -16.74 -19.66 6.64
C LEU A 166 -17.36 -21.01 6.31
N LEU A 167 -16.61 -22.10 6.46
CA LEU A 167 -17.10 -23.45 6.17
C LEU A 167 -17.83 -24.11 7.35
N SER A 168 -17.71 -23.55 8.56
CA SER A 168 -18.32 -24.13 9.76
C SER A 168 -19.84 -23.87 9.80
N PRO A 169 -20.69 -24.91 9.80
CA PRO A 169 -22.15 -24.73 9.91
C PRO A 169 -22.56 -23.98 11.18
N TRP A 170 -21.83 -24.20 12.27
CA TRP A 170 -22.08 -23.58 13.58
C TRP A 170 -21.80 -22.08 13.60
N GLN A 171 -20.93 -21.60 12.70
CA GLN A 171 -20.51 -20.19 12.64
C GLN A 171 -21.22 -19.39 11.56
N GLN A 172 -22.22 -19.97 10.86
CA GLN A 172 -22.94 -19.27 9.79
C GLN A 172 -23.62 -18.00 10.28
N ARG A 173 -24.26 -18.02 11.47
CA ARG A 173 -24.88 -16.82 12.07
C ARG A 173 -23.85 -15.74 12.38
N TRP A 174 -22.66 -16.11 12.83
CA TRP A 174 -21.57 -15.17 13.08
C TRP A 174 -21.05 -14.58 11.76
N CYS A 175 -20.88 -15.40 10.72
CA CYS A 175 -20.42 -14.97 9.40
C CYS A 175 -21.39 -14.00 8.72
N GLN A 176 -22.70 -14.13 8.96
CA GLN A 176 -23.71 -13.18 8.46
C GLN A 176 -23.56 -11.77 9.05
N ARG A 177 -22.85 -11.62 10.19
CA ARG A 177 -22.58 -10.31 10.78
C ARG A 177 -21.47 -9.55 10.06
N ILE A 178 -20.69 -10.21 9.21
CA ILE A 178 -19.52 -9.61 8.56
C ILE A 178 -20.00 -8.51 7.59
N LYS A 179 -19.55 -7.28 7.85
CA LYS A 179 -19.84 -6.11 7.02
C LYS A 179 -18.70 -5.78 6.06
N TYR A 180 -17.47 -6.09 6.44
CA TYR A 180 -16.28 -5.96 5.61
C TYR A 180 -15.28 -7.07 5.91
N ALA A 181 -14.59 -7.55 4.87
CA ALA A 181 -13.45 -8.45 4.95
C ALA A 181 -12.24 -7.79 4.28
N ILE A 182 -11.24 -7.47 5.08
CA ILE A 182 -9.97 -6.86 4.65
C ILE A 182 -8.96 -7.98 4.45
N PHE A 183 -8.47 -8.14 3.23
CA PHE A 183 -7.43 -9.08 2.84
C PHE A 183 -6.13 -8.30 2.69
N ASP A 184 -5.19 -8.51 3.60
CA ASP A 184 -3.88 -7.85 3.57
C ASP A 184 -2.87 -8.68 2.78
N GLU A 185 -2.02 -8.00 2.01
CA GLU A 185 -1.06 -8.62 1.08
C GLU A 185 -1.68 -9.64 0.13
N ILE A 186 -2.73 -9.25 -0.62
CA ILE A 186 -3.43 -10.14 -1.56
C ILE A 186 -2.52 -10.71 -2.65
N HIS A 187 -1.34 -10.14 -2.88
CA HIS A 187 -0.33 -10.71 -3.77
C HIS A 187 0.16 -12.10 -3.33
N CYS A 188 -0.04 -12.47 -2.05
CA CYS A 188 0.20 -13.82 -1.57
C CYS A 188 -0.71 -14.87 -2.26
N MET A 189 -1.78 -14.46 -2.94
CA MET A 189 -2.61 -15.35 -3.76
C MET A 189 -1.87 -15.90 -4.98
N SER A 190 -0.82 -15.22 -5.47
CA SER A 190 -0.02 -15.70 -6.60
C SER A 190 1.10 -16.67 -6.21
N GLY A 191 1.21 -17.03 -4.92
CA GLY A 191 2.23 -17.95 -4.42
C GLY A 191 1.86 -19.43 -4.58
N ASP A 192 2.87 -20.31 -4.50
CA ASP A 192 2.70 -21.74 -4.73
C ASP A 192 1.95 -22.48 -3.61
N ILE A 193 2.05 -22.01 -2.35
CA ILE A 193 1.51 -22.71 -1.18
C ILE A 193 0.48 -21.84 -0.46
N GLY A 194 -0.76 -22.32 -0.36
CA GLY A 194 -1.83 -21.68 0.40
C GLY A 194 -2.57 -20.55 -0.34
N SER A 195 -2.29 -20.34 -1.62
CA SER A 195 -3.02 -19.45 -2.52
C SER A 195 -4.50 -19.84 -2.68
N ASP A 196 -4.77 -21.15 -2.72
CA ASP A 196 -6.11 -21.71 -2.81
C ASP A 196 -7.01 -21.28 -1.63
N VAL A 197 -6.44 -21.09 -0.45
CA VAL A 197 -7.17 -20.65 0.74
C VAL A 197 -7.64 -19.20 0.62
N TRP A 198 -6.82 -18.33 0.01
CA TRP A 198 -7.21 -16.94 -0.27
C TRP A 198 -8.37 -16.91 -1.24
N GLU A 199 -8.24 -17.60 -2.38
CA GLU A 199 -9.29 -17.65 -3.40
C GLU A 199 -10.60 -18.19 -2.83
N LYS A 200 -10.56 -19.32 -2.11
CA LYS A 200 -11.77 -19.90 -1.48
C LYS A 200 -12.41 -18.95 -0.48
N SER A 201 -11.61 -18.27 0.35
CA SER A 201 -12.13 -17.28 1.29
C SER A 201 -12.78 -16.10 0.55
N MET A 202 -12.15 -15.62 -0.52
CA MET A 202 -12.70 -14.62 -1.42
C MET A 202 -13.86 -15.15 -2.28
N LEU A 203 -14.18 -16.43 -2.34
CA LEU A 203 -15.40 -16.89 -3.01
C LEU A 203 -16.57 -16.94 -2.03
N LEU A 204 -16.29 -17.28 -0.77
CA LEU A 204 -17.31 -17.64 0.23
C LEU A 204 -17.86 -16.46 1.06
N ILE A 205 -17.13 -15.35 1.21
CA ILE A 205 -17.66 -14.22 2.00
C ILE A 205 -18.87 -13.57 1.31
N ASN A 206 -19.82 -13.09 2.12
CA ASN A 206 -21.00 -12.34 1.67
C ASN A 206 -20.95 -10.86 2.09
N CYS A 207 -19.84 -10.18 1.83
CA CYS A 207 -19.66 -8.78 2.24
C CYS A 207 -18.66 -8.04 1.34
N PRO A 208 -18.62 -6.70 1.49
CA PRO A 208 -17.50 -5.83 1.24
C PRO A 208 -16.11 -6.45 1.23
N MET A 209 -15.43 -6.71 0.11
CA MET A 209 -14.00 -7.08 0.21
C MET A 209 -13.10 -5.86 0.05
N ILE A 210 -12.04 -5.78 0.84
CA ILE A 210 -10.98 -4.78 0.68
C ILE A 210 -9.65 -5.53 0.54
N GLY A 211 -9.10 -5.61 -0.66
CA GLY A 211 -7.79 -6.20 -0.91
C GLY A 211 -6.70 -5.14 -0.90
N LEU A 212 -5.71 -5.31 -0.02
CA LEU A 212 -4.52 -4.46 0.06
C LEU A 212 -3.34 -5.20 -0.55
N SER A 213 -2.60 -4.56 -1.46
CA SER A 213 -1.41 -5.14 -2.04
C SER A 213 -0.29 -4.12 -2.22
N THR A 214 0.94 -4.60 -2.11
CA THR A 214 2.16 -3.87 -2.48
C THR A 214 2.47 -3.97 -3.97
N THR A 215 2.29 -5.15 -4.54
CA THR A 215 2.58 -5.45 -5.95
C THR A 215 1.54 -6.41 -6.48
N VAL A 216 0.96 -6.16 -7.64
CA VAL A 216 0.10 -7.13 -8.33
C VAL A 216 0.54 -7.17 -9.78
N ASN A 217 1.02 -8.32 -10.23
CA ASN A 217 1.21 -8.57 -11.65
C ASN A 217 -0.17 -8.78 -12.28
N ASN A 218 -0.36 -8.28 -13.50
CA ASN A 218 -1.63 -8.39 -14.23
C ASN A 218 -2.84 -7.86 -13.45
N VAL A 219 -2.73 -6.63 -12.96
CA VAL A 219 -3.82 -5.90 -12.28
C VAL A 219 -5.17 -6.07 -12.97
N ASP A 220 -5.22 -5.94 -14.30
CA ASP A 220 -6.46 -6.02 -15.06
C ASP A 220 -7.13 -7.41 -14.96
N GLU A 221 -6.33 -8.49 -14.94
CA GLU A 221 -6.85 -9.85 -14.82
C GLU A 221 -7.42 -10.07 -13.42
N VAL A 222 -6.70 -9.61 -12.39
CA VAL A 222 -7.18 -9.68 -11.00
C VAL A 222 -8.47 -8.89 -10.82
N CYS A 223 -8.55 -7.68 -11.39
CA CYS A 223 -9.78 -6.88 -11.33
C CYS A 223 -10.96 -7.59 -12.00
N ARG A 224 -10.78 -8.11 -13.22
CA ARG A 224 -11.83 -8.85 -13.94
C ARG A 224 -12.26 -10.11 -13.17
N TRP A 225 -11.30 -10.82 -12.58
CA TRP A 225 -11.60 -12.00 -11.77
C TRP A 225 -12.46 -11.61 -10.56
N ILE A 226 -12.12 -10.55 -9.83
CA ILE A 226 -12.88 -10.10 -8.66
C ILE A 226 -14.26 -9.57 -9.04
N GLU A 227 -14.39 -8.87 -10.16
CA GLU A 227 -15.70 -8.48 -10.70
C GLU A 227 -16.58 -9.71 -11.01
N ASN A 228 -16.00 -10.75 -11.61
CA ASN A 228 -16.71 -12.01 -11.82
C ASN A 228 -17.10 -12.65 -10.47
N VAL A 229 -16.22 -12.64 -9.47
CA VAL A 229 -16.53 -13.14 -8.12
C VAL A 229 -17.73 -12.39 -7.52
N GLU A 230 -17.77 -11.07 -7.59
CA GLU A 230 -18.93 -10.29 -7.09
C GLU A 230 -20.21 -10.59 -7.87
N ASN A 231 -20.12 -10.82 -9.19
CA ASN A 231 -21.26 -11.25 -10.01
C ASN A 231 -21.79 -12.63 -9.59
N GLN A 232 -20.91 -13.60 -9.34
CA GLN A 232 -21.32 -14.94 -8.88
C GLN A 232 -21.91 -14.88 -7.47
N ARG A 233 -21.30 -14.13 -6.56
CA ARG A 233 -21.86 -13.90 -5.21
C ARG A 233 -23.23 -13.25 -5.27
N SER A 234 -23.44 -12.30 -6.18
CA SER A 234 -24.72 -11.63 -6.34
C SER A 234 -25.84 -12.63 -6.66
N LYS A 235 -25.54 -13.61 -7.53
CA LYS A 235 -26.43 -14.72 -7.87
C LYS A 235 -26.63 -15.69 -6.70
N LEU A 236 -25.54 -16.11 -6.05
CA LEU A 236 -25.57 -17.06 -4.93
C LEU A 236 -26.38 -16.54 -3.74
N PHE A 237 -26.22 -15.25 -3.41
CA PHE A 237 -26.91 -14.60 -2.29
C PHE A 237 -28.18 -13.84 -2.72
N GLN A 238 -28.62 -14.00 -3.97
CA GLN A 238 -29.85 -13.39 -4.52
C GLN A 238 -29.98 -11.89 -4.26
N THR A 239 -28.86 -11.17 -4.36
CA THR A 239 -28.85 -9.70 -4.22
C THR A 239 -29.32 -9.03 -5.51
N SER A 240 -29.95 -7.86 -5.40
CA SER A 240 -30.55 -7.16 -6.55
C SER A 240 -29.53 -6.71 -7.61
N LYS A 241 -28.31 -6.36 -7.19
CA LYS A 241 -27.21 -5.98 -8.09
C LYS A 241 -25.87 -6.46 -7.52
N PRO A 242 -24.90 -6.79 -8.39
CA PRO A 242 -23.54 -7.08 -7.96
C PRO A 242 -22.89 -5.83 -7.34
N ARG A 243 -22.02 -6.05 -6.35
CA ARG A 243 -21.25 -4.97 -5.75
C ARG A 243 -20.24 -4.47 -6.77
N ARG A 244 -20.13 -3.16 -6.89
CA ARG A 244 -19.10 -2.55 -7.75
C ARG A 244 -17.72 -2.78 -7.13
N VAL A 245 -16.74 -3.07 -7.98
CA VAL A 245 -15.33 -3.17 -7.62
C VAL A 245 -14.67 -1.83 -7.95
N CYS A 246 -13.98 -1.24 -6.99
CA CYS A 246 -13.19 -0.04 -7.14
C CYS A 246 -11.71 -0.43 -7.12
N PHE A 247 -11.03 -0.21 -8.24
CA PHE A 247 -9.59 -0.41 -8.32
C PHE A 247 -8.86 0.92 -8.09
N ILE A 248 -7.86 0.90 -7.20
CA ILE A 248 -7.06 2.06 -6.84
C ILE A 248 -5.58 1.67 -6.95
N ALA A 249 -4.86 2.33 -7.85
CA ALA A 249 -3.41 2.21 -7.96
C ALA A 249 -2.72 3.49 -7.48
N TYR A 250 -1.66 3.31 -6.70
CA TYR A 250 -0.78 4.38 -6.28
C TYR A 250 0.65 3.88 -6.42
N HIS A 251 1.50 4.59 -7.17
CA HIS A 251 2.82 4.08 -7.55
C HIS A 251 3.97 4.76 -6.79
N GLU A 252 3.71 5.87 -6.11
CA GLU A 252 4.77 6.66 -5.47
C GLU A 252 5.29 6.01 -4.19
N ARG A 253 6.63 5.96 -4.07
CA ARG A 253 7.33 5.46 -2.89
C ARG A 253 7.91 6.62 -2.09
N ILE A 254 7.49 6.71 -0.84
CA ILE A 254 8.03 7.69 0.11
C ILE A 254 9.46 7.30 0.54
N ALA A 255 9.75 6.01 0.61
CA ALA A 255 11.07 5.48 0.97
C ALA A 255 11.74 4.81 -0.23
N ASP A 256 12.92 5.32 -0.60
CA ASP A 256 13.77 4.69 -1.62
C ASP A 256 14.39 3.39 -1.10
N LEU A 257 14.50 2.40 -1.99
CA LEU A 257 15.17 1.15 -1.71
C LEU A 257 16.47 1.08 -2.49
N ASN A 258 17.56 1.53 -1.85
CA ASN A 258 18.90 1.42 -2.41
C ASN A 258 19.33 -0.06 -2.43
N LYS A 259 19.89 -0.51 -3.56
CA LYS A 259 20.34 -1.89 -3.76
C LYS A 259 21.83 -2.01 -3.44
N TYR A 260 22.19 -3.10 -2.74
CA TYR A 260 23.57 -3.41 -2.40
C TYR A 260 23.88 -4.88 -2.70
N LEU A 261 25.09 -5.14 -3.22
CA LEU A 261 25.69 -6.46 -3.27
C LEU A 261 26.47 -6.71 -2.01
N TYR A 262 26.18 -7.82 -1.32
CA TYR A 262 27.06 -8.28 -0.26
C TYR A 262 28.09 -9.26 -0.83
N SER A 263 29.37 -8.88 -0.79
CA SER A 263 30.49 -9.71 -1.24
C SER A 263 31.71 -9.43 -0.39
N ASN A 264 32.53 -10.45 -0.11
CA ASN A 264 33.78 -10.30 0.67
C ASN A 264 33.63 -9.54 2.00
N ARG A 265 32.51 -9.75 2.71
CA ARG A 265 32.16 -9.03 3.95
C ARG A 265 31.98 -7.51 3.80
N GLN A 266 31.75 -7.04 2.58
CA GLN A 266 31.48 -5.64 2.27
C GLN A 266 30.16 -5.49 1.49
N LEU A 267 29.56 -4.31 1.62
CA LEU A 267 28.37 -3.91 0.85
C LEU A 267 28.80 -2.97 -0.27
N HIS A 268 28.54 -3.37 -1.51
CA HIS A 268 28.80 -2.57 -2.70
C HIS A 268 27.49 -2.03 -3.25
N PRO A 269 27.32 -0.71 -3.41
CA PRO A 269 26.10 -0.16 -4.00
C PRO A 269 25.96 -0.65 -5.45
N ILE A 270 24.76 -1.09 -5.83
CA ILE A 270 24.42 -1.42 -7.21
C ILE A 270 23.32 -0.49 -7.68
N HIS A 271 23.53 0.12 -8.84
CA HIS A 271 22.48 0.86 -9.52
C HIS A 271 21.40 -0.10 -10.07
N PRO A 272 20.10 0.13 -9.82
CA PRO A 272 19.02 -0.80 -10.21
C PRO A 272 19.02 -1.18 -11.70
N ILE A 273 19.40 -0.25 -12.59
CA ILE A 273 19.50 -0.51 -14.04
C ILE A 273 20.49 -1.64 -14.35
N GLY A 274 21.55 -1.79 -13.56
CA GLY A 274 22.60 -2.79 -13.75
C GLY A 274 22.16 -4.21 -13.39
N LEU A 275 21.02 -4.35 -12.71
CA LEU A 275 20.40 -5.64 -12.42
C LEU A 275 19.50 -6.14 -13.56
N MET A 276 19.24 -5.32 -14.58
CA MET A 276 18.40 -5.73 -15.70
C MET A 276 19.14 -6.60 -16.70
N ASN A 277 18.43 -7.58 -17.26
CA ASN A 277 18.95 -8.40 -18.34
C ASN A 277 19.04 -7.57 -19.64
N THR A 278 20.22 -7.54 -20.25
CA THR A 278 20.48 -6.84 -21.53
C THR A 278 19.53 -7.28 -22.65
N LYS A 279 19.19 -8.58 -22.73
CA LYS A 279 18.23 -9.07 -23.73
C LYS A 279 16.84 -8.51 -23.50
N GLN A 280 16.41 -8.36 -22.26
CA GLN A 280 15.11 -7.76 -21.93
C GLN A 280 15.10 -6.27 -22.23
N LEU A 281 16.16 -5.54 -21.88
CA LEU A 281 16.28 -4.12 -22.20
C LEU A 281 16.22 -3.85 -23.71
N ILE A 282 16.91 -4.65 -24.53
CA ILE A 282 16.90 -4.48 -25.99
C ILE A 282 15.53 -4.81 -26.60
N THR A 283 14.86 -5.84 -26.08
CA THR A 283 13.60 -6.34 -26.68
C THR A 283 12.35 -5.63 -26.17
N ARG A 284 12.35 -5.18 -24.92
CA ARG A 284 11.17 -4.63 -24.22
C ARG A 284 11.40 -3.23 -23.63
N GLY A 285 12.63 -2.72 -23.65
CA GLY A 285 12.98 -1.46 -23.00
C GLY A 285 13.01 -1.56 -21.48
N VAL A 286 13.08 -0.39 -20.83
CA VAL A 286 12.93 -0.25 -19.38
C VAL A 286 11.43 -0.37 -19.03
N PRO A 287 11.03 -1.26 -18.09
CA PRO A 287 9.65 -1.40 -17.67
C PRO A 287 9.06 -0.09 -17.14
N LYS A 288 7.76 0.15 -17.35
CA LYS A 288 7.09 1.39 -16.90
C LYS A 288 7.00 1.51 -15.37
N ASP A 289 7.03 0.39 -14.67
CA ASP A 289 7.04 0.27 -13.22
C ASP A 289 8.46 0.33 -12.62
N PHE A 290 9.49 0.51 -13.46
CA PHE A 290 10.84 0.73 -12.99
C PHE A 290 11.01 2.17 -12.49
N SER A 291 11.20 2.31 -11.18
CA SER A 291 11.45 3.59 -10.52
C SER A 291 12.91 3.70 -10.08
N LEU A 292 13.49 4.89 -10.26
CA LEU A 292 14.79 5.26 -9.70
C LEU A 292 14.59 6.35 -8.64
N SER A 293 15.41 6.34 -7.61
CA SER A 293 15.55 7.49 -6.73
C SER A 293 16.08 8.70 -7.51
N PRO A 294 15.89 9.95 -7.01
CA PRO A 294 16.47 11.12 -7.65
C PRO A 294 17.99 11.01 -7.83
N TYR A 295 18.70 10.44 -6.86
CA TYR A 295 20.15 10.22 -6.92
C TYR A 295 20.53 9.20 -8.00
N GLU A 296 19.86 8.05 -8.06
CA GLU A 296 20.08 7.04 -9.10
C GLU A 296 19.77 7.59 -10.49
N THR A 297 18.71 8.39 -10.62
CA THR A 297 18.35 9.07 -11.88
C THR A 297 19.50 9.95 -12.36
N LEU A 298 20.13 10.70 -11.45
CA LEU A 298 21.28 11.53 -11.77
C LEU A 298 22.50 10.68 -12.18
N GLN A 299 22.81 9.61 -11.44
CA GLN A 299 23.90 8.70 -11.79
C GLN A 299 23.73 8.06 -13.16
N LEU A 300 22.50 7.64 -13.51
CA LEU A 300 22.20 7.10 -14.82
C LEU A 300 22.38 8.15 -15.92
N ASN A 301 21.90 9.38 -15.69
CA ASN A 301 22.07 10.49 -16.63
C ASN A 301 23.56 10.79 -16.89
N ASP A 302 24.38 10.87 -15.85
CA ASP A 302 25.82 11.12 -15.97
C ASP A 302 26.55 9.99 -16.71
N ALA A 303 26.19 8.74 -16.42
CA ALA A 303 26.71 7.58 -17.15
C ALA A 303 26.31 7.61 -18.63
N MET A 304 25.06 7.94 -18.95
CA MET A 304 24.58 8.06 -20.34
C MET A 304 25.26 9.21 -21.09
N ASN A 305 25.47 10.35 -20.45
CA ASN A 305 26.18 11.48 -21.05
C ASN A 305 27.63 11.13 -21.36
N THR A 306 28.31 10.43 -20.44
CA THR A 306 29.68 9.94 -20.65
C THR A 306 29.76 8.98 -21.85
N LEU A 307 28.76 8.10 -22.02
CA LEU A 307 28.69 7.20 -23.17
C LEU A 307 28.32 7.91 -24.49
N SER A 308 27.50 8.95 -24.42
CA SER A 308 27.10 9.78 -25.57
C SER A 308 28.29 10.56 -26.14
N VAL A 309 29.15 11.10 -25.28
CA VAL A 309 30.39 11.80 -25.67
C VAL A 309 31.37 10.85 -26.36
N ASN A 310 31.35 9.55 -26.02
CA ASN A 310 32.19 8.52 -26.65
C ASN A 310 31.60 7.93 -27.95
N ARG A 311 30.42 8.39 -28.39
CA ARG A 311 29.77 7.96 -29.64
C ARG A 311 29.81 9.02 -30.75
N MET A 312 30.39 10.20 -30.50
CA MET A 312 30.81 11.17 -31.52
C MET A 312 32.28 10.96 -31.86
#